data_AF-A0A3B6GTV4-F1
#
_entry.id   AF-A0A3B6GTV4-F1
#
_cell.length_a   1.000
_cell.length_b   1.000
_cell.length_c   1.000
_cell.angle_alpha   90.00
_cell.angle_beta   90.00
_cell.angle_gamma   90.00
#
_symmetry.space_group_name_H-M   'P 1'
#
loop_
_entity.id
_entity.type
_entity.pdbx_description
1 polymer ?
#
loop_
_entity_poly.entity_id
_entity_poly.type
_entity_poly.pdbx_seq_one_letter_code
_entity_poly.pdbx_strand_id
1 'polypeptide(L)'
;MMKIMVKVLQEKHVLFAVSRATQTIVPDRTPQSMNDAFVNKLPRLVPILEKDSVRLFLNLFKHDSVGLAWGFVMTPPTFNQMIVQNALRCAKVALEGKAPELNGHRANPNYMNSRGYFPLHQAAEMFSADMIKLLFHYGASANLRTSGPEVIEGLLPLHVAVENACRHKFLEENLLPDKENTDYVYRLIQLVCLPEMKIFLDTVRLIAERTDDLVVEVWKYIKDGKLAETAVLLLAAQKKIRMGSCLKPDGYSKADGFAILSNLCTEDAVAIDLEITQNRVGKKQQLKAEKNLKHMALMLVIAISEAGEALDSYIRAHPEMAPLQQLFPSTHYSAIS
;
A
#
# COMPACT_ATOMS: atom_id res chain seq x y z
N MET A 1 -14.00 -28.34 20.18
CA MET A 1 -14.30 -26.93 19.86
C MET A 1 -13.58 -25.93 20.76
N MET A 2 -13.74 -25.95 22.09
CA MET A 2 -13.11 -24.97 23.00
C MET A 2 -11.56 -24.89 22.93
N LYS A 3 -10.87 -26.02 22.71
CA LYS A 3 -9.40 -26.06 22.56
C LYS A 3 -8.89 -25.43 21.24
N ILE A 4 -9.68 -25.50 20.17
CA ILE A 4 -9.34 -24.86 18.88
C ILE A 4 -9.57 -23.35 19.00
N MET A 5 -10.65 -22.95 19.65
CA MET A 5 -11.03 -21.56 19.91
C MET A 5 -9.99 -20.81 20.77
N VAL A 6 -9.43 -21.46 21.80
CA VAL A 6 -8.33 -20.90 22.61
C VAL A 6 -7.03 -20.76 21.80
N LYS A 7 -6.75 -21.73 20.92
CA LYS A 7 -5.54 -21.72 20.08
C LYS A 7 -5.61 -20.61 19.01
N VAL A 8 -6.78 -20.40 18.41
CA VAL A 8 -7.03 -19.32 17.44
C VAL A 8 -7.06 -17.93 18.11
N LEU A 9 -7.54 -17.83 19.36
CA LEU A 9 -7.44 -16.59 20.15
C LEU A 9 -5.99 -16.26 20.54
N GLN A 10 -5.19 -17.28 20.86
CA GLN A 10 -3.74 -17.12 21.06
C GLN A 10 -3.03 -16.73 19.75
N GLU A 11 -3.42 -17.32 18.62
CA GLU A 11 -2.94 -16.92 17.30
C GLU A 11 -3.32 -15.46 16.99
N LYS A 12 -4.56 -15.02 17.27
CA LYS A 12 -4.97 -13.59 17.17
C LYS A 12 -4.02 -12.68 17.98
N HIS A 13 -3.76 -13.00 19.24
CA HIS A 13 -2.85 -12.20 20.09
C HIS A 13 -1.40 -12.19 19.61
N VAL A 14 -0.89 -13.32 19.10
CA VAL A 14 0.48 -13.43 18.56
C VAL A 14 0.60 -12.67 17.24
N LEU A 15 -0.42 -12.74 16.38
CA LEU A 15 -0.51 -12.02 15.11
C LEU A 15 -0.42 -10.49 15.30
N PHE A 16 -1.06 -9.96 16.34
CA PHE A 16 -0.97 -8.53 16.69
C PHE A 16 0.33 -8.15 17.40
N ALA A 17 1.04 -9.10 18.03
CA ALA A 17 2.27 -8.83 18.77
C ALA A 17 3.54 -8.84 17.89
N VAL A 18 3.58 -9.68 16.84
CA VAL A 18 4.77 -9.85 15.98
C VAL A 18 4.98 -8.66 15.04
N SER A 19 3.92 -7.94 14.66
CA SER A 19 3.98 -6.75 13.78
C SER A 19 4.81 -5.57 14.35
N ARG A 20 5.23 -5.60 15.62
CA ARG A 20 5.98 -4.51 16.27
C ARG A 20 7.50 -4.65 16.23
N ALA A 21 8.06 -5.79 15.83
CA ALA A 21 9.44 -6.14 16.19
C ALA A 21 10.56 -5.68 15.21
N THR A 22 10.28 -5.05 14.07
CA THR A 22 11.33 -4.65 13.09
C THR A 22 11.17 -3.24 12.53
N GLN A 23 10.49 -2.35 13.25
CA GLN A 23 10.17 -0.98 12.80
C GLN A 23 11.10 0.07 13.44
N THR A 24 12.40 0.04 13.15
CA THR A 24 13.24 1.20 13.49
C THR A 24 12.91 2.33 12.54
N ILE A 25 11.94 3.17 12.91
CA ILE A 25 11.70 4.45 12.25
C ILE A 25 13.00 5.25 12.36
N VAL A 26 13.61 5.60 11.23
CA VAL A 26 14.72 6.55 11.22
C VAL A 26 14.11 7.93 10.95
N PRO A 27 13.95 8.77 11.99
CA PRO A 27 13.33 10.08 11.81
C PRO A 27 14.22 10.97 10.95
N ASP A 28 13.59 11.89 10.21
CA ASP A 28 14.30 12.95 9.53
C ASP A 28 15.06 13.79 10.57
N ARG A 29 16.39 13.85 10.42
CA ARG A 29 17.25 14.70 11.26
C ARG A 29 17.63 16.00 10.55
N THR A 30 17.02 16.28 9.39
CA THR A 30 17.25 17.49 8.61
C THR A 30 16.71 18.69 9.38
N PRO A 31 17.54 19.70 9.70
CA PRO A 31 17.09 20.91 10.37
C PRO A 31 16.04 21.65 9.54
N GLN A 32 15.11 22.35 10.21
CA GLN A 32 14.08 23.12 9.51
C GLN A 32 14.66 24.16 8.54
N SER A 33 15.80 24.78 8.88
CA SER A 33 16.50 25.71 8.00
C SER A 33 16.92 25.08 6.66
N MET A 34 17.21 23.78 6.63
CA MET A 34 17.53 23.06 5.40
C MET A 34 16.27 22.76 4.59
N ASN A 35 15.15 22.47 5.25
CA ASN A 35 13.85 22.33 4.59
C ASN A 35 13.41 23.67 3.95
N ASP A 36 13.60 24.78 4.65
CA ASP A 36 13.29 26.11 4.12
C ASP A 36 14.22 26.47 2.94
N ALA A 37 15.51 26.12 3.03
CA ALA A 37 16.45 26.30 1.93
C ALA A 37 16.11 25.44 0.70
N PHE A 38 15.57 24.23 0.91
CA PHE A 38 15.13 23.33 -0.17
C PHE A 38 14.03 23.95 -1.04
N VAL A 39 13.08 24.67 -0.43
CA VAL A 39 11.99 25.35 -1.17
C VAL A 39 12.55 26.29 -2.24
N ASN A 40 13.62 27.01 -1.93
CA ASN A 40 14.29 27.92 -2.88
C ASN A 40 14.98 27.19 -4.04
N LYS A 41 15.20 25.87 -3.95
CA LYS A 41 15.81 25.05 -5.01
C LYS A 41 14.80 24.49 -6.00
N LEU A 42 13.53 24.37 -5.60
CA LEU A 42 12.48 23.75 -6.42
C LEU A 42 12.39 24.30 -7.85
N PRO A 43 12.41 25.64 -8.10
CA PRO A 43 12.28 26.16 -9.47
C PRO A 43 13.39 25.70 -10.43
N ARG A 44 14.58 25.38 -9.92
CA ARG A 44 15.71 24.86 -10.71
C ARG A 44 15.74 23.34 -10.72
N LEU A 45 15.39 22.71 -9.60
CA LEU A 45 15.46 21.26 -9.43
C LEU A 45 14.35 20.55 -10.21
N VAL A 46 13.11 21.05 -10.18
CA VAL A 46 11.97 20.37 -10.81
C VAL A 46 12.16 20.17 -12.32
N PRO A 47 12.53 21.19 -13.12
CA PRO A 47 12.74 20.99 -14.57
C PRO A 47 13.90 20.04 -14.91
N ILE A 48 14.87 19.90 -14.00
CA ILE A 48 15.98 18.94 -14.14
C ILE A 48 15.46 17.51 -13.95
N LEU A 49 14.61 17.31 -12.94
CA LEU A 49 14.04 16.02 -12.58
C LEU A 49 12.94 15.57 -13.55
N GLU A 50 12.11 16.49 -14.07
CA GLU A 50 11.15 16.20 -15.15
C GLU A 50 11.83 15.64 -16.40
N LYS A 51 13.04 16.13 -16.71
CA LYS A 51 13.89 15.62 -17.80
C LYS A 51 14.72 14.40 -17.40
N ASP A 52 14.65 13.99 -16.14
CA ASP A 52 15.47 12.98 -15.49
C ASP A 52 16.97 13.14 -15.83
N SER A 53 17.45 14.39 -15.78
CA SER A 53 18.77 14.76 -16.29
C SER A 53 19.85 14.67 -15.21
N VAL A 54 20.48 13.49 -15.09
CA VAL A 54 21.57 13.22 -14.14
C VAL A 54 22.67 14.28 -14.20
N ARG A 55 23.11 14.66 -15.41
CA ARG A 55 24.18 15.64 -15.60
C ARG A 55 23.81 16.99 -14.97
N LEU A 56 22.60 17.47 -15.20
CA LEU A 56 22.16 18.76 -14.66
C LEU A 56 21.93 18.67 -13.16
N PHE A 57 21.41 17.54 -12.66
CA PHE A 57 21.24 17.29 -11.24
C PHE A 57 22.57 17.31 -10.49
N LEU A 58 23.58 16.56 -10.97
CA LEU A 58 24.91 16.53 -10.36
C LEU A 58 25.59 17.91 -10.43
N ASN A 59 25.41 18.64 -11.54
CA ASN A 59 25.93 20.01 -11.65
C ASN A 59 25.27 20.96 -10.64
N LEU A 60 23.95 20.89 -10.45
CA LEU A 60 23.24 21.65 -9.43
C LEU A 60 23.75 21.28 -8.03
N PHE A 61 23.85 20.00 -7.72
CA PHE A 61 24.29 19.52 -6.41
C PHE A 61 25.73 19.96 -6.09
N LYS A 62 26.64 19.89 -7.08
CA LYS A 62 28.05 20.30 -6.91
C LYS A 62 28.20 21.77 -6.53
N HIS A 63 27.39 22.65 -7.13
CA HIS A 63 27.53 24.10 -6.98
C HIS A 63 26.59 24.70 -5.95
N ASP A 64 25.52 24.00 -5.60
CA ASP A 64 24.44 24.53 -4.76
C ASP A 64 23.73 23.43 -3.97
N SER A 65 24.48 22.71 -3.14
CA SER A 65 23.99 21.60 -2.30
C SER A 65 23.19 22.03 -1.06
N VAL A 66 23.18 23.32 -0.71
CA VAL A 66 22.46 23.82 0.46
C VAL A 66 20.96 23.59 0.28
N GLY A 67 20.33 22.93 1.25
CA GLY A 67 18.94 22.46 1.19
C GLY A 67 18.79 21.08 0.50
N LEU A 68 19.74 20.68 -0.35
CA LEU A 68 19.71 19.38 -1.03
C LEU A 68 20.29 18.23 -0.20
N ALA A 69 21.21 18.55 0.71
CA ALA A 69 21.90 17.57 1.54
C ALA A 69 22.24 18.12 2.92
N TRP A 70 22.28 17.25 3.93
CA TRP A 70 22.69 17.58 5.29
C TRP A 70 23.57 16.45 5.88
N GLY A 71 24.73 16.80 6.43
CA GLY A 71 25.72 15.83 6.91
C GLY A 71 26.30 15.02 5.76
N PHE A 72 25.97 13.72 5.69
CA PHE A 72 26.33 12.82 4.58
C PHE A 72 25.08 12.22 3.90
N VAL A 73 23.93 12.86 4.10
CA VAL A 73 22.63 12.36 3.63
C VAL A 73 22.04 13.38 2.66
N MET A 74 21.57 12.91 1.51
CA MET A 74 20.66 13.69 0.67
C MET A 74 19.35 13.85 1.43
N THR A 75 18.86 15.08 1.56
CA THR A 75 17.71 15.37 2.42
C THR A 75 16.46 14.62 1.92
N PRO A 76 15.58 14.13 2.82
CA PRO A 76 14.35 13.46 2.39
C PRO A 76 13.48 14.26 1.43
N PRO A 77 13.31 15.61 1.58
CA PRO A 77 12.62 16.42 0.58
C PRO A 77 13.22 16.33 -0.82
N THR A 78 14.56 16.35 -0.93
CA THR A 78 15.25 16.26 -2.22
C THR A 78 15.03 14.92 -2.89
N PHE A 79 15.20 13.83 -2.14
CA PHE A 79 15.02 12.50 -2.70
C PHE A 79 13.55 12.23 -3.06
N ASN A 80 12.61 12.68 -2.23
CA ASN A 80 11.19 12.57 -2.54
C ASN A 80 10.80 13.34 -3.79
N GLN A 81 11.41 14.51 -4.04
CA GLN A 81 11.15 15.23 -5.29
C GLN A 81 11.58 14.41 -6.51
N MET A 82 12.66 13.62 -6.43
CA MET A 82 13.03 12.71 -7.52
C MET A 82 11.98 11.63 -7.75
N ILE A 83 11.35 11.14 -6.69
CA ILE A 83 10.29 10.12 -6.75
C ILE A 83 9.01 10.69 -7.35
N VAL A 84 8.57 11.85 -6.88
CA VAL A 84 7.37 12.54 -7.39
C VAL A 84 7.51 12.87 -8.88
N GLN A 85 8.71 13.26 -9.32
CA GLN A 85 8.99 13.53 -10.74
C GLN A 85 9.31 12.27 -11.55
N ASN A 86 9.24 11.09 -10.93
CA ASN A 86 9.60 9.80 -11.52
C ASN A 86 10.99 9.80 -12.21
N ALA A 87 11.93 10.55 -11.65
CA ALA A 87 13.28 10.75 -12.18
C ALA A 87 14.18 9.56 -11.84
N LEU A 88 13.96 8.42 -12.51
CA LEU A 88 14.59 7.13 -12.22
C LEU A 88 16.12 7.18 -12.25
N ARG A 89 16.72 7.85 -13.24
CA ARG A 89 18.19 7.93 -13.34
C ARG A 89 18.77 8.82 -12.25
N CYS A 90 18.14 9.96 -11.95
CA CYS A 90 18.55 10.82 -10.84
C CYS A 90 18.42 10.09 -9.49
N ALA A 91 17.29 9.43 -9.24
CA ALA A 91 17.05 8.65 -8.03
C ALA A 91 18.09 7.53 -7.85
N LYS A 92 18.43 6.82 -8.93
CA LYS A 92 19.48 5.78 -8.91
C LYS A 92 20.83 6.36 -8.49
N VAL A 93 21.25 7.46 -9.10
CA VAL A 93 22.53 8.11 -8.76
C VAL A 93 22.55 8.61 -7.32
N ALA A 94 21.42 9.15 -6.84
CA ALA A 94 21.25 9.58 -5.46
C ALA A 94 21.37 8.41 -4.46
N LEU A 95 20.76 7.26 -4.76
CA LEU A 95 20.83 6.04 -3.92
C LEU A 95 22.24 5.43 -3.92
N GLU A 96 22.92 5.44 -5.06
CA GLU A 96 24.30 4.94 -5.16
C GLU A 96 25.29 5.80 -4.37
N GLY A 97 25.16 7.13 -4.45
CA GLY A 97 26.06 8.07 -3.76
C GLY A 97 27.51 8.04 -4.24
N LYS A 98 27.79 7.40 -5.39
CA LYS A 98 29.15 7.18 -5.91
C LYS A 98 29.66 8.32 -6.79
N ALA A 99 28.77 9.18 -7.27
CA ALA A 99 29.16 10.29 -8.12
C ALA A 99 30.02 11.30 -7.34
N PRO A 100 31.17 11.74 -7.89
CA PRO A 100 32.09 12.63 -7.17
C PRO A 100 31.44 13.98 -6.80
N GLU A 101 30.49 14.46 -7.61
CA GLU A 101 29.72 15.68 -7.34
C GLU A 101 28.86 15.59 -6.08
N LEU A 102 28.49 14.38 -5.64
CA LEU A 102 27.74 14.18 -4.40
C LEU A 102 28.65 14.23 -3.17
N ASN A 103 29.97 14.16 -3.30
CA ASN A 103 30.92 14.22 -2.19
C ASN A 103 30.55 13.28 -1.01
N GLY A 104 30.20 12.03 -1.33
CA GLY A 104 29.81 11.02 -0.34
C GLY A 104 28.38 11.14 0.20
N HIS A 105 27.59 12.14 -0.22
CA HIS A 105 26.18 12.21 0.11
C HIS A 105 25.38 11.17 -0.67
N ARG A 106 24.44 10.53 0.02
CA ARG A 106 23.53 9.55 -0.60
C ARG A 106 22.12 9.67 -0.05
N ALA A 107 21.14 9.28 -0.86
CA ALA A 107 19.77 9.10 -0.40
C ALA A 107 19.64 7.80 0.40
N ASN A 108 18.74 7.81 1.39
CA ASN A 108 18.33 6.61 2.10
C ASN A 108 16.87 6.30 1.74
N PRO A 109 16.56 5.12 1.18
CA PRO A 109 15.20 4.78 0.77
C PRO A 109 14.23 4.54 1.95
N ASN A 110 14.75 4.51 3.18
CA ASN A 110 13.99 4.29 4.42
C ASN A 110 14.00 5.54 5.34
N TYR A 111 14.30 6.73 4.83
CA TYR A 111 14.16 7.96 5.60
C TYR A 111 12.79 8.56 5.42
N MET A 112 12.12 8.82 6.54
CA MET A 112 10.84 9.51 6.57
C MET A 112 11.06 10.99 6.25
N ASN A 113 10.10 11.61 5.57
CA ASN A 113 10.09 13.07 5.38
C ASN A 113 9.35 13.79 6.51
N SER A 114 9.39 15.12 6.49
CA SER A 114 8.70 15.97 7.48
C SER A 114 7.19 15.73 7.55
N ARG A 115 6.57 15.24 6.47
CA ARG A 115 5.14 14.90 6.44
C ARG A 115 4.84 13.53 7.02
N GLY A 116 5.83 12.69 7.31
CA GLY A 116 5.60 11.36 7.85
C GLY A 116 5.53 10.21 6.84
N TYR A 117 5.90 10.46 5.58
CA TYR A 117 5.95 9.43 4.52
C TYR A 117 7.38 8.98 4.24
N PHE A 118 7.52 7.73 3.78
CA PHE A 118 8.78 7.20 3.26
C PHE A 118 8.78 7.19 1.72
N PRO A 119 9.95 7.12 1.08
CA PRO A 119 10.10 6.98 -0.37
C PRO A 119 9.15 5.97 -1.02
N LEU A 120 8.95 4.81 -0.39
CA LEU A 120 8.10 3.76 -0.95
C LEU A 120 6.61 4.11 -0.91
N HIS A 121 6.14 4.89 0.07
CA HIS A 121 4.75 5.41 0.06
C HIS A 121 4.51 6.36 -1.11
N GLN A 122 5.48 7.24 -1.41
CA GLN A 122 5.39 8.17 -2.53
C GLN A 122 5.43 7.44 -3.88
N ALA A 123 6.29 6.41 -4.00
CA ALA A 123 6.32 5.60 -5.22
C ALA A 123 5.02 4.78 -5.42
N ALA A 124 4.41 4.31 -4.31
CA ALA A 124 3.11 3.64 -4.31
C ALA A 124 1.98 4.57 -4.74
N GLU A 125 1.96 5.81 -4.24
CA GLU A 125 0.98 6.83 -4.61
C GLU A 125 1.00 7.14 -6.11
N MET A 126 2.19 7.17 -6.71
CA MET A 126 2.38 7.44 -8.15
C MET A 126 2.20 6.20 -9.04
N PHE A 127 1.91 5.02 -8.48
CA PHE A 127 1.87 3.74 -9.19
C PHE A 127 3.10 3.47 -10.08
N SER A 128 4.28 3.95 -9.64
CA SER A 128 5.53 3.80 -10.42
C SER A 128 6.21 2.47 -10.09
N ALA A 129 5.86 1.43 -10.84
CA ALA A 129 6.42 0.09 -10.70
C ALA A 129 7.96 0.08 -10.76
N ASP A 130 8.56 0.87 -11.65
CA ASP A 130 10.01 0.93 -11.82
C ASP A 130 10.70 1.67 -10.67
N MET A 131 10.09 2.72 -10.13
CA MET A 131 10.61 3.38 -8.93
C MET A 131 10.52 2.47 -7.71
N ILE A 132 9.42 1.70 -7.56
CA ILE A 132 9.28 0.69 -6.51
C ILE A 132 10.37 -0.38 -6.61
N LYS A 133 10.60 -0.93 -7.81
CA LYS A 133 11.68 -1.91 -8.05
C LYS A 133 13.05 -1.33 -7.72
N LEU A 134 13.31 -0.08 -8.12
CA LEU A 134 14.56 0.63 -7.81
C LEU A 134 14.75 0.77 -6.30
N LEU A 135 13.74 1.28 -5.58
CA LEU A 135 13.79 1.43 -4.13
C LEU A 135 14.03 0.09 -3.43
N PHE A 136 13.35 -0.97 -3.85
CA PHE A 136 13.55 -2.33 -3.34
C PHE A 136 14.94 -2.91 -3.63
N HIS A 137 15.52 -2.58 -4.79
CA HIS A 137 16.89 -2.96 -5.12
C HIS A 137 17.89 -2.32 -4.15
N TYR A 138 17.62 -1.09 -3.70
CA TYR A 138 18.45 -0.36 -2.73
C TYR A 138 18.05 -0.56 -1.26
N GLY A 139 17.22 -1.56 -0.96
CA GLY A 139 16.91 -1.96 0.41
C GLY A 139 15.76 -1.19 1.08
N ALA A 140 14.85 -0.61 0.30
CA ALA A 140 13.60 -0.09 0.84
C ALA A 140 12.79 -1.19 1.54
N SER A 141 12.23 -0.87 2.70
CA SER A 141 11.34 -1.77 3.44
C SER A 141 9.88 -1.50 3.08
N ALA A 142 9.13 -2.56 2.73
CA ALA A 142 7.68 -2.50 2.50
C ALA A 142 6.86 -2.41 3.81
N ASN A 143 7.52 -2.51 4.96
CA ASN A 143 6.90 -2.63 6.28
C ASN A 143 7.01 -1.36 7.14
N LEU A 144 7.56 -0.27 6.58
CA LEU A 144 7.61 1.02 7.26
C LEU A 144 6.24 1.68 7.25
N ARG A 145 5.79 2.12 8.42
CA ARG A 145 4.49 2.76 8.59
C ARG A 145 4.63 4.27 8.69
N THR A 146 3.72 5.00 8.05
CA THR A 146 3.62 6.45 8.22
C THR A 146 3.50 6.83 9.69
N SER A 147 4.08 7.96 10.05
CA SER A 147 3.99 8.51 11.41
C SER A 147 4.20 10.00 11.36
N GLY A 148 3.42 10.76 12.13
CA GLY A 148 3.50 12.21 12.17
C GLY A 148 2.12 12.85 12.23
N PRO A 149 2.05 14.13 12.59
CA PRO A 149 0.78 14.84 12.80
C PRO A 149 0.02 15.16 11.50
N GLU A 150 0.70 15.09 10.34
CA GLU A 150 0.15 15.49 9.04
C GLU A 150 -0.31 14.30 8.18
N VAL A 151 -0.36 13.08 8.74
CA VAL A 151 -0.69 11.82 8.02
C VAL A 151 -1.57 10.88 8.84
N ILE A 152 -2.28 9.92 8.20
CA ILE A 152 -2.81 8.78 8.96
C ILE A 152 -1.61 8.06 9.52
N GLU A 153 -1.58 7.91 10.82
CA GLU A 153 -0.59 7.09 11.49
C GLU A 153 -0.78 5.61 11.14
N GLY A 154 0.33 4.91 10.88
CA GLY A 154 0.29 3.45 10.77
C GLY A 154 0.06 2.89 9.37
N LEU A 155 0.06 3.70 8.30
CA LEU A 155 -0.14 3.18 6.93
C LEU A 155 1.12 2.58 6.34
N LEU A 156 0.99 1.39 5.75
CA LEU A 156 2.02 0.78 4.92
C LEU A 156 1.99 1.40 3.51
N PRO A 157 3.08 1.32 2.73
CA PRO A 157 3.04 1.65 1.30
C PRO A 157 1.97 0.86 0.55
N LEU A 158 1.71 -0.37 0.99
CA LEU A 158 0.65 -1.22 0.47
C LEU A 158 -0.73 -0.57 0.61
N HIS A 159 -1.04 0.05 1.76
CA HIS A 159 -2.32 0.71 1.98
C HIS A 159 -2.49 1.91 1.05
N VAL A 160 -1.44 2.71 0.86
CA VAL A 160 -1.46 3.85 -0.06
C VAL A 160 -1.79 3.38 -1.48
N ALA A 161 -1.15 2.32 -1.97
CA ALA A 161 -1.44 1.77 -3.30
C ALA A 161 -2.88 1.24 -3.41
N VAL A 162 -3.35 0.48 -2.42
CA VAL A 162 -4.71 -0.11 -2.43
C VAL A 162 -5.79 0.97 -2.37
N GLU A 163 -5.68 1.92 -1.44
CA GLU A 163 -6.69 2.97 -1.26
C GLU A 163 -6.72 3.92 -2.47
N ASN A 164 -5.57 4.29 -3.03
CA ASN A 164 -5.53 5.14 -4.23
C ASN A 164 -6.05 4.41 -5.47
N ALA A 165 -5.85 3.08 -5.57
CA ALA A 165 -6.43 2.30 -6.66
C ALA A 165 -7.96 2.33 -6.61
N CYS A 166 -8.55 2.28 -5.40
CA CYS A 166 -9.99 2.31 -5.19
C CYS A 166 -10.61 3.72 -5.32
N ARG A 167 -9.84 4.77 -5.04
CA ARG A 167 -10.24 6.17 -5.25
C ARG A 167 -10.06 6.65 -6.69
N HIS A 168 -9.44 5.85 -7.55
CA HIS A 168 -9.31 6.23 -8.94
C HIS A 168 -10.71 6.35 -9.57
N LYS A 169 -10.94 7.45 -10.30
CA LYS A 169 -12.22 7.83 -10.92
C LYS A 169 -12.94 6.65 -11.58
N PHE A 170 -12.19 5.73 -12.16
CA PHE A 170 -12.71 4.50 -12.74
C PHE A 170 -13.55 3.66 -11.76
N LEU A 171 -13.03 3.31 -10.58
CA LEU A 171 -13.79 2.51 -9.62
C LEU A 171 -14.86 3.37 -8.94
N GLU A 172 -14.56 4.63 -8.63
CA GLU A 172 -15.50 5.54 -7.97
C GLU A 172 -16.79 5.74 -8.77
N GLU A 173 -16.69 5.97 -10.09
CA GLU A 173 -17.86 6.17 -10.97
C GLU A 173 -18.62 4.87 -11.26
N ASN A 174 -17.93 3.72 -11.27
CA ASN A 174 -18.53 2.44 -11.64
C ASN A 174 -19.08 1.63 -10.45
N LEU A 175 -18.75 2.00 -9.21
CA LEU A 175 -19.23 1.34 -7.98
C LEU A 175 -20.47 2.00 -7.35
N LEU A 176 -21.18 2.87 -8.08
CA LEU A 176 -22.40 3.52 -7.57
C LEU A 176 -23.40 2.50 -6.98
N PRO A 177 -24.03 2.84 -5.85
CA PRO A 177 -24.52 1.86 -4.88
C PRO A 177 -25.85 1.25 -5.29
N ASP A 178 -25.88 -0.07 -5.43
CA ASP A 178 -27.03 -0.87 -4.99
C ASP A 178 -26.53 -1.85 -3.93
N LYS A 179 -26.42 -1.36 -2.69
CA LYS A 179 -25.70 -2.00 -1.57
C LYS A 179 -26.40 -3.26 -1.02
N GLU A 180 -27.56 -3.63 -1.55
CA GLU A 180 -28.33 -4.79 -1.08
C GLU A 180 -28.27 -5.99 -2.04
N ASN A 181 -27.58 -5.87 -3.17
CA ASN A 181 -27.54 -6.91 -4.18
C ASN A 181 -26.21 -7.69 -4.16
N THR A 182 -26.29 -9.03 -4.10
CA THR A 182 -25.13 -9.93 -4.25
C THR A 182 -24.42 -9.73 -5.59
N ASP A 183 -25.10 -9.17 -6.59
CA ASP A 183 -24.50 -8.71 -7.85
C ASP A 183 -23.36 -7.70 -7.63
N TYR A 184 -23.33 -6.98 -6.51
CA TYR A 184 -22.24 -6.04 -6.20
C TYR A 184 -20.88 -6.74 -6.14
N VAL A 185 -20.80 -7.94 -5.54
CA VAL A 185 -19.53 -8.69 -5.44
C VAL A 185 -19.06 -9.10 -6.84
N TYR A 186 -19.96 -9.63 -7.66
CA TYR A 186 -19.63 -10.01 -9.04
C TYR A 186 -19.21 -8.81 -9.88
N ARG A 187 -19.96 -7.71 -9.80
CA ARG A 187 -19.63 -6.45 -10.50
C ARG A 187 -18.28 -5.89 -10.05
N LEU A 188 -17.98 -5.92 -8.76
CA LEU A 188 -16.70 -5.49 -8.24
C LEU A 188 -15.55 -6.35 -8.76
N ILE A 189 -15.70 -7.69 -8.75
CA ILE A 189 -14.69 -8.60 -9.32
C ILE A 189 -14.49 -8.30 -10.81
N GLN A 190 -15.58 -8.14 -11.57
CA GLN A 190 -15.51 -7.78 -12.99
C GLN A 190 -14.73 -6.48 -13.20
N LEU A 191 -15.03 -5.41 -12.46
CA LEU A 191 -14.37 -4.12 -12.57
C LEU A 191 -12.87 -4.20 -12.22
N VAL A 192 -12.53 -4.89 -11.12
CA VAL A 192 -11.13 -5.06 -10.69
C VAL A 192 -10.34 -5.89 -11.71
N CYS A 193 -10.99 -6.75 -12.50
CA CYS A 193 -10.33 -7.54 -13.53
C CYS A 193 -10.16 -6.83 -14.88
N LEU A 194 -10.63 -5.59 -15.03
CA LEU A 194 -10.50 -4.86 -16.30
C LEU A 194 -9.04 -4.43 -16.57
N PRO A 195 -8.60 -4.33 -17.84
CA PRO A 195 -7.23 -3.95 -18.19
C PRO A 195 -6.77 -2.61 -17.60
N GLU A 196 -7.69 -1.67 -17.41
CA GLU A 196 -7.46 -0.37 -16.75
C GLU A 196 -6.94 -0.55 -15.32
N MET A 197 -7.31 -1.65 -14.65
CA MET A 197 -6.87 -1.95 -13.29
C MET A 197 -5.47 -2.55 -13.21
N LYS A 198 -4.88 -2.95 -14.36
CA LYS A 198 -3.62 -3.69 -14.41
C LYS A 198 -2.47 -2.95 -13.72
N ILE A 199 -2.26 -1.67 -14.02
CA ILE A 199 -1.16 -0.88 -13.43
C ILE A 199 -1.28 -0.80 -11.90
N PHE A 200 -2.49 -0.64 -11.39
CA PHE A 200 -2.77 -0.59 -9.96
C PHE A 200 -2.52 -1.94 -9.30
N LEU A 201 -3.03 -3.02 -9.89
CA LEU A 201 -2.84 -4.38 -9.39
C LEU A 201 -1.37 -4.82 -9.43
N ASP A 202 -0.63 -4.46 -10.48
CA ASP A 202 0.79 -4.75 -10.61
C ASP A 202 1.62 -4.03 -9.54
N THR A 203 1.29 -2.77 -9.27
CA THR A 203 1.91 -1.98 -8.19
C THR A 203 1.62 -2.60 -6.83
N VAL A 204 0.33 -2.88 -6.53
CA VAL A 204 -0.08 -3.52 -5.27
C VAL A 204 0.61 -4.87 -5.11
N ARG A 205 0.70 -5.67 -6.19
CA ARG A 205 1.38 -6.98 -6.18
C ARG A 205 2.86 -6.84 -5.85
N LEU A 206 3.57 -5.92 -6.50
CA LEU A 206 5.01 -5.67 -6.26
C LEU A 206 5.29 -5.34 -4.79
N ILE A 207 4.46 -4.50 -4.17
CA ILE A 207 4.60 -4.13 -2.76
C ILE A 207 4.24 -5.32 -1.86
N ALA A 208 3.08 -5.95 -2.13
CA ALA A 208 2.56 -7.06 -1.34
C ALA A 208 3.57 -8.22 -1.26
N GLU A 209 4.28 -8.53 -2.35
CA GLU A 209 5.35 -9.55 -2.38
C GLU A 209 6.40 -9.36 -1.28
N ARG A 210 6.61 -8.12 -0.80
CA ARG A 210 7.56 -7.79 0.28
C ARG A 210 6.91 -7.32 1.59
N THR A 211 5.58 -7.22 1.66
CA THR A 211 4.85 -6.86 2.88
C THR A 211 4.59 -8.06 3.79
N ASP A 212 4.87 -7.93 5.08
CA ASP A 212 4.63 -8.99 6.07
C ASP A 212 3.16 -9.04 6.49
N ASP A 213 2.71 -10.19 7.00
CA ASP A 213 1.39 -10.37 7.61
C ASP A 213 0.18 -9.92 6.76
N LEU A 214 0.22 -10.15 5.44
CA LEU A 214 -0.86 -9.74 4.51
C LEU A 214 -2.28 -10.16 4.93
N VAL A 215 -2.45 -11.34 5.55
CA VAL A 215 -3.76 -11.80 6.04
C VAL A 215 -4.33 -10.82 7.08
N VAL A 216 -3.48 -10.23 7.93
CA VAL A 216 -3.87 -9.21 8.92
C VAL A 216 -4.34 -7.95 8.21
N GLU A 217 -3.58 -7.50 7.22
CA GLU A 217 -3.89 -6.25 6.50
C GLU A 217 -5.17 -6.40 5.66
N VAL A 218 -5.39 -7.56 5.03
CA VAL A 218 -6.69 -7.89 4.39
C VAL A 218 -7.83 -7.89 5.40
N TRP A 219 -7.62 -8.52 6.57
CA TRP A 219 -8.64 -8.60 7.61
C TRP A 219 -9.06 -7.22 8.14
N LYS A 220 -8.15 -6.24 8.19
CA LYS A 220 -8.50 -4.85 8.56
C LYS A 220 -9.50 -4.25 7.57
N TYR A 221 -9.26 -4.38 6.26
CA TYR A 221 -10.20 -3.91 5.24
C TYR A 221 -11.58 -4.60 5.34
N ILE A 222 -11.60 -5.92 5.58
CA ILE A 222 -12.84 -6.68 5.80
C ILE A 222 -13.58 -6.19 7.05
N LYS A 223 -12.84 -5.90 8.13
CA LYS A 223 -13.42 -5.37 9.36
C LYS A 223 -14.08 -4.01 9.15
N ASP A 224 -13.42 -3.13 8.42
CA ASP A 224 -13.89 -1.78 8.11
C ASP A 224 -14.97 -1.73 7.02
N GLY A 225 -15.33 -2.88 6.42
CA GLY A 225 -16.34 -2.96 5.35
C GLY A 225 -15.86 -2.39 4.01
N LYS A 226 -14.55 -2.25 3.83
CA LYS A 226 -13.89 -1.73 2.62
C LYS A 226 -13.77 -2.83 1.55
N LEU A 227 -14.89 -3.13 0.89
CA LEU A 227 -15.00 -4.25 -0.05
C LEU A 227 -14.11 -4.07 -1.31
N ALA A 228 -14.02 -2.86 -1.85
CA ALA A 228 -13.22 -2.58 -3.04
C ALA A 228 -11.71 -2.78 -2.78
N GLU A 229 -11.22 -2.24 -1.67
CA GLU A 229 -9.86 -2.40 -1.19
C GLU A 229 -9.54 -3.86 -0.89
N THR A 230 -10.50 -4.57 -0.27
CA THR A 230 -10.40 -6.02 -0.04
C THR A 230 -10.25 -6.76 -1.38
N ALA A 231 -11.04 -6.43 -2.40
CA ALA A 231 -10.99 -7.09 -3.71
C ALA A 231 -9.65 -6.86 -4.42
N VAL A 232 -9.19 -5.60 -4.47
CA VAL A 232 -7.89 -5.22 -5.04
C VAL A 232 -6.75 -5.96 -4.35
N LEU A 233 -6.74 -5.96 -3.01
CA LEU A 233 -5.67 -6.58 -2.25
C LEU A 233 -5.68 -8.11 -2.36
N LEU A 234 -6.84 -8.74 -2.24
CA LEU A 234 -6.99 -10.19 -2.40
C LEU A 234 -6.52 -10.62 -3.79
N LEU A 235 -6.95 -9.94 -4.85
CA LEU A 235 -6.63 -10.34 -6.22
C LEU A 235 -5.15 -10.13 -6.56
N ALA A 236 -4.58 -8.98 -6.20
CA ALA A 236 -3.17 -8.68 -6.47
C ALA A 236 -2.21 -9.52 -5.61
N ALA A 237 -2.55 -9.76 -4.33
CA ALA A 237 -1.66 -10.43 -3.37
C ALA A 237 -1.95 -11.93 -3.19
N GLN A 238 -2.92 -12.50 -3.91
CA GLN A 238 -3.36 -13.90 -3.73
C GLN A 238 -2.22 -14.92 -3.67
N LYS A 239 -1.19 -14.77 -4.51
CA LYS A 239 -0.06 -15.71 -4.55
C LYS A 239 0.63 -15.78 -3.19
N LYS A 240 0.87 -14.63 -2.56
CA LYS A 240 1.51 -14.58 -1.24
C LYS A 240 0.57 -14.98 -0.11
N ILE A 241 -0.73 -14.67 -0.24
CA ILE A 241 -1.77 -15.12 0.70
C ILE A 241 -1.84 -16.66 0.73
N ARG A 242 -1.82 -17.32 -0.44
CA ARG A 242 -1.82 -18.79 -0.58
C ARG A 242 -0.56 -19.46 -0.05
N MET A 243 0.60 -18.86 -0.25
CA MET A 243 1.90 -19.42 0.18
C MET A 243 2.10 -19.43 1.71
N GLY A 244 1.12 -18.89 2.46
CA GLY A 244 1.03 -18.94 3.91
C GLY A 244 2.01 -18.00 4.60
N SER A 245 1.50 -17.27 5.60
CA SER A 245 2.31 -16.48 6.54
C SER A 245 3.47 -17.31 7.12
N CYS A 246 4.56 -16.64 7.46
CA CYS A 246 5.78 -17.22 8.02
C CYS A 246 5.56 -17.71 9.46
N LEU A 247 4.79 -18.79 9.65
CA LEU A 247 4.83 -19.59 10.87
C LEU A 247 5.51 -20.93 10.54
N LYS A 248 6.72 -21.14 11.09
CA LYS A 248 7.46 -22.41 11.05
C LYS A 248 6.95 -23.36 12.17
N PRO A 249 7.53 -24.56 12.36
CA PRO A 249 7.25 -25.77 11.61
C PRO A 249 6.81 -26.89 12.57
N ASP A 250 5.51 -27.16 12.67
CA ASP A 250 5.02 -28.36 13.33
C ASP A 250 3.94 -29.00 12.46
N GLY A 251 4.37 -29.89 11.55
CA GLY A 251 3.65 -31.09 11.07
C GLY A 251 2.22 -31.00 10.50
N TYR A 252 1.55 -29.86 10.53
CA TYR A 252 0.21 -29.64 10.01
C TYR A 252 0.31 -28.76 8.77
N SER A 253 -0.39 -29.12 7.69
CA SER A 253 -0.40 -28.35 6.45
C SER A 253 -0.60 -26.87 6.76
N LYS A 254 0.34 -26.01 6.32
CA LYS A 254 0.22 -24.55 6.42
C LYS A 254 -1.19 -24.17 5.97
N ALA A 255 -2.00 -23.59 6.88
CA ALA A 255 -3.33 -23.14 6.53
C ALA A 255 -3.19 -22.04 5.47
N ASP A 256 -3.83 -22.24 4.31
CA ASP A 256 -3.96 -21.24 3.26
C ASP A 256 -4.52 -19.95 3.87
N GLY A 257 -3.93 -18.79 3.55
CA GLY A 257 -4.41 -17.50 4.02
C GLY A 257 -5.88 -17.25 3.64
N PHE A 258 -6.35 -17.78 2.51
CA PHE A 258 -7.77 -17.72 2.16
C PHE A 258 -8.65 -18.53 3.12
N ALA A 259 -8.22 -19.72 3.53
CA ALA A 259 -8.96 -20.53 4.51
C ALA A 259 -9.05 -19.83 5.87
N ILE A 260 -7.97 -19.16 6.29
CA ILE A 260 -7.96 -18.34 7.50
C ILE A 260 -8.99 -17.20 7.39
N LEU A 261 -8.96 -16.44 6.28
CA LEU A 261 -9.89 -15.33 6.04
C LEU A 261 -11.34 -15.80 5.98
N SER A 262 -11.64 -16.91 5.29
CA SER A 262 -12.98 -17.48 5.22
C SER A 262 -13.50 -17.84 6.62
N ASN A 263 -12.68 -18.52 7.44
CA ASN A 263 -13.06 -18.87 8.80
C ASN A 263 -13.34 -17.62 9.66
N LEU A 264 -12.48 -16.60 9.57
CA LEU A 264 -12.67 -15.34 10.29
C LEU A 264 -13.96 -14.62 9.87
N CYS A 265 -14.26 -14.57 8.57
CA CYS A 265 -15.51 -14.00 8.06
C CYS A 265 -16.75 -14.78 8.54
N THR A 266 -16.68 -16.11 8.57
CA THR A 266 -17.78 -16.95 9.07
C THR A 266 -18.00 -16.76 10.58
N GLU A 267 -16.93 -16.68 11.37
CA GLU A 267 -17.00 -16.39 12.81
C GLU A 267 -17.68 -15.04 13.08
N ASP A 268 -17.27 -13.97 12.39
CA ASP A 268 -17.86 -12.64 12.54
C ASP A 268 -19.35 -12.64 12.14
N ALA A 269 -19.72 -13.36 11.07
CA ALA A 269 -21.12 -13.47 10.64
C ALA A 269 -22.00 -14.19 11.69
N VAL A 270 -21.50 -15.28 12.30
CA VAL A 270 -22.21 -16.02 13.36
C VAL A 270 -22.36 -15.16 14.62
N ALA A 271 -21.35 -14.38 14.97
CA ALA A 271 -21.42 -13.47 16.12
C ALA A 271 -22.51 -12.40 15.94
N ILE A 272 -22.64 -11.83 14.74
CA ILE A 272 -23.71 -10.86 14.42
C ILE A 272 -25.09 -11.53 14.50
N ASP A 273 -25.23 -12.77 14.02
CA ASP A 273 -26.50 -13.50 14.12
C ASP A 273 -26.94 -13.73 15.58
N LEU A 274 -26.00 -14.07 16.45
CA LEU A 274 -26.25 -14.18 17.89
C LEU A 274 -26.68 -12.82 18.47
N GLU A 275 -26.02 -11.73 18.10
CA GLU A 275 -26.38 -10.38 18.58
C GLU A 275 -27.78 -9.94 18.10
N ILE A 276 -28.16 -10.26 16.86
CA ILE A 276 -29.50 -9.98 16.32
C ILE A 276 -30.57 -10.74 17.11
N THR A 277 -30.32 -12.01 17.47
CA THR A 277 -31.28 -12.80 18.25
C THR A 277 -31.49 -12.26 19.67
N GLN A 278 -30.46 -11.60 20.24
CA GLN A 278 -30.47 -11.04 21.59
C GLN A 278 -31.06 -9.61 21.64
N ASN A 279 -30.82 -8.77 20.62
CA ASN A 279 -31.26 -7.37 20.57
C ASN A 279 -32.62 -7.21 19.87
N ARG A 280 -33.71 -7.08 20.64
CA ARG A 280 -35.08 -7.19 20.10
C ARG A 280 -35.58 -6.06 19.20
N VAL A 281 -35.13 -4.79 19.27
CA VAL A 281 -35.79 -3.71 18.49
C VAL A 281 -34.89 -2.56 18.00
N GLY A 282 -33.91 -2.07 18.76
CA GLY A 282 -33.29 -0.76 18.49
C GLY A 282 -32.23 -0.68 17.36
N LYS A 283 -31.48 -1.75 17.08
CA LYS A 283 -30.35 -1.74 16.11
C LYS A 283 -30.50 -2.71 14.93
N LYS A 284 -31.70 -3.28 14.75
CA LYS A 284 -31.91 -4.41 13.83
C LYS A 284 -31.53 -4.08 12.37
N GLN A 285 -31.81 -2.87 11.90
CA GLN A 285 -31.46 -2.45 10.54
C GLN A 285 -29.94 -2.26 10.36
N GLN A 286 -29.25 -1.71 11.36
CA GLN A 286 -27.80 -1.52 11.35
C GLN A 286 -27.07 -2.87 11.37
N LEU A 287 -27.47 -3.78 12.27
CA LEU A 287 -26.90 -5.13 12.36
C LEU A 287 -27.17 -5.95 11.08
N LYS A 288 -28.34 -5.74 10.44
CA LYS A 288 -28.64 -6.37 9.15
C LYS A 288 -27.73 -5.86 8.03
N ALA A 289 -27.47 -4.55 7.97
CA ALA A 289 -26.54 -3.97 7.00
C ALA A 289 -25.10 -4.46 7.23
N GLU A 290 -24.67 -4.54 8.49
CA GLU A 290 -23.36 -5.07 8.88
C GLU A 290 -23.24 -6.56 8.50
N LYS A 291 -24.26 -7.36 8.79
CA LYS A 291 -24.33 -8.77 8.35
C LYS A 291 -24.17 -8.90 6.84
N ASN A 292 -24.88 -8.07 6.07
CA ASN A 292 -24.79 -8.08 4.60
C ASN A 292 -23.36 -7.78 4.11
N LEU A 293 -22.68 -6.79 4.72
CA LEU A 293 -21.29 -6.47 4.40
C LEU A 293 -20.35 -7.65 4.70
N LYS A 294 -20.50 -8.31 5.86
CA LYS A 294 -19.69 -9.50 6.19
C LYS A 294 -19.96 -10.67 5.26
N HIS A 295 -21.22 -10.86 4.86
CA HIS A 295 -21.58 -11.88 3.87
C HIS A 295 -20.95 -11.58 2.50
N MET A 296 -21.01 -10.34 2.02
CA MET A 296 -20.34 -9.92 0.78
C MET A 296 -18.82 -10.09 0.84
N ALA A 297 -18.19 -9.76 1.97
CA ALA A 297 -16.76 -9.99 2.17
C ALA A 297 -16.40 -11.48 2.14
N LEU A 298 -17.20 -12.36 2.76
CA LEU A 298 -17.03 -13.81 2.70
C LEU A 298 -17.13 -14.31 1.25
N MET A 299 -18.15 -13.88 0.51
CA MET A 299 -18.34 -14.25 -0.89
C MET A 299 -17.16 -13.81 -1.77
N LEU A 300 -16.64 -12.60 -1.53
CA LEU A 300 -15.47 -12.08 -2.23
C LEU A 300 -14.21 -12.90 -1.95
N VAL A 301 -13.97 -13.26 -0.68
CA VAL A 301 -12.84 -14.13 -0.29
C VAL A 301 -12.93 -15.50 -0.97
N ILE A 302 -14.12 -16.12 -0.96
CA ILE A 302 -14.34 -17.43 -1.59
C ILE A 302 -14.14 -17.34 -3.11
N ALA A 303 -14.77 -16.36 -3.77
CA ALA A 303 -14.70 -16.20 -5.21
C ALA A 303 -13.26 -15.99 -5.70
N ILE A 304 -12.46 -15.16 -5.01
CA ILE A 304 -11.05 -14.96 -5.36
C ILE A 304 -10.20 -16.19 -4.97
N SER A 305 -10.54 -16.89 -3.89
CA SER A 305 -9.89 -18.15 -3.52
C SER A 305 -10.05 -19.23 -4.61
N GLU A 306 -11.20 -19.29 -5.27
CA GLU A 306 -11.49 -20.30 -6.29
C GLU A 306 -11.06 -19.87 -7.69
N ALA A 307 -11.37 -18.64 -8.10
CA ALA A 307 -11.16 -18.16 -9.46
C ALA A 307 -9.94 -17.24 -9.63
N GLY A 308 -9.32 -16.80 -8.53
CA GLY A 308 -8.30 -15.75 -8.55
C GLY A 308 -7.12 -16.02 -9.46
N GLU A 309 -6.63 -17.26 -9.54
CA GLU A 309 -5.45 -17.59 -10.36
C GLU A 309 -5.76 -17.46 -11.86
N ALA A 310 -6.97 -17.86 -12.26
CA ALA A 310 -7.45 -17.68 -13.63
C ALA A 310 -7.66 -16.19 -13.95
N LEU A 311 -8.24 -15.43 -13.01
CA LEU A 311 -8.44 -13.99 -13.15
C LEU A 311 -7.11 -13.22 -13.25
N ASP A 312 -6.12 -13.56 -12.42
CA ASP A 312 -4.79 -12.94 -12.46
C ASP A 312 -4.03 -13.29 -13.74
N SER A 313 -4.17 -14.53 -14.23
CA SER A 313 -3.63 -14.93 -15.53
C SER A 313 -4.26 -14.13 -16.67
N TYR A 314 -5.58 -13.91 -16.63
CA TYR A 314 -6.30 -13.07 -17.59
C TYR A 314 -5.76 -11.64 -17.57
N ILE A 315 -5.67 -10.99 -16.40
CA ILE A 315 -5.20 -9.60 -16.28
C ILE A 315 -3.77 -9.43 -16.80
N ARG A 316 -2.88 -10.38 -16.49
CA ARG A 316 -1.48 -10.32 -16.92
C ARG A 316 -1.29 -10.53 -18.42
N ALA A 317 -2.20 -11.25 -19.08
CA ALA A 317 -2.13 -11.47 -20.52
C ALA A 317 -2.52 -10.22 -21.33
N HIS A 318 -3.23 -9.27 -20.72
CA HIS A 318 -3.64 -8.03 -21.38
C HIS A 318 -2.54 -6.96 -21.31
N PRO A 319 -2.33 -6.17 -22.38
CA PRO A 319 -1.37 -5.09 -22.36
C PRO A 319 -1.79 -4.03 -21.33
N GLU A 320 -0.80 -3.34 -20.75
CA GLU A 320 -1.06 -2.13 -19.99
C GLU A 320 -1.66 -1.10 -20.93
N MET A 321 -2.86 -0.63 -20.60
CA MET A 321 -3.37 0.59 -21.21
C MET A 321 -2.45 1.73 -20.79
N ALA A 322 -2.07 2.59 -21.74
CA ALA A 322 -1.22 3.74 -21.45
C ALA A 322 -1.77 4.45 -20.20
N PRO A 323 -0.93 4.78 -19.21
CA PRO A 323 -1.38 5.57 -18.09
C PRO A 323 -2.07 6.78 -18.68
N LEU A 324 -3.28 7.11 -18.24
CA LEU A 324 -3.89 8.38 -18.56
C LEU A 324 -2.97 9.47 -17.97
N GLN A 325 -1.95 9.87 -18.73
CA GLN A 325 -0.92 10.85 -18.39
C GLN A 325 -1.49 12.27 -18.17
N GLN A 326 -2.80 12.38 -17.98
CA GLN A 326 -3.54 13.62 -17.75
C GLN A 326 -4.25 13.69 -16.39
N LEU A 327 -4.06 12.74 -15.46
CA LEU A 327 -4.94 12.65 -14.28
C LEU A 327 -4.26 12.61 -12.89
N PHE A 328 -2.96 12.85 -12.78
CA PHE A 328 -2.39 13.29 -11.50
C PHE A 328 -2.22 14.80 -11.58
N PRO A 329 -3.26 15.61 -11.30
CA PRO A 329 -3.04 17.02 -11.13
C PRO A 329 -1.94 17.18 -10.06
N SER A 330 -0.99 18.05 -10.37
CA SER A 330 -0.04 18.63 -9.42
C SER A 330 -0.79 19.49 -8.41
N THR A 331 -1.67 18.85 -7.66
CA THR A 331 -2.43 19.40 -6.57
C THR A 331 -1.83 18.76 -5.35
N HIS A 332 -1.22 19.60 -4.52
CA HIS A 332 -1.11 19.35 -3.10
C HIS A 332 -2.46 18.83 -2.58
N TYR A 333 -2.63 17.51 -2.47
CA TYR A 333 -3.78 16.93 -1.80
C TYR A 333 -3.34 16.34 -0.47
N SER A 334 -3.48 17.19 0.54
CA SER A 334 -4.24 16.83 1.73
C SER A 334 -5.50 16.06 1.33
N ALA A 335 -5.50 14.73 1.45
CA ALA A 335 -6.73 13.93 1.38
C ALA A 335 -6.54 12.60 2.09
N ILE A 336 -6.10 12.76 3.32
CA ILE A 336 -6.18 11.76 4.34
C ILE A 336 -6.90 12.47 5.49
N SER A 337 -8.20 12.24 5.59
CA SER A 337 -9.08 12.72 6.65
C SER A 337 -10.19 11.71 6.83
#